data_AF-A0A0P7YTB6-F1
#
_entry.id   AF-A0A0P7YTB6-F1
#
_cell.length_a   1.000
_cell.length_b   1.000
_cell.length_c   1.000
_cell.angle_alpha   90.00
_cell.angle_beta   90.00
_cell.angle_gamma   90.00
#
_symmetry.space_group_name_H-M   'P 1'
#
loop_
_entity.id
_entity.type
_entity.pdbx_description
1 polymer ?
#
loop_
_entity_poly.entity_id
_entity_poly.type
_entity_poly.pdbx_seq_one_letter_code
_entity_poly.pdbx_strand_id
1 'polypeptide(L)'
;MADAPVLAALSVETWLNTYIRAGLGPVMAEYVLREFSPEAMAQAISAEQITVAQGDGGITGYARARHDQAAPGGGCVKTRPYLRV
;
A
#
# COMPACT_ATOMS: atom_id res chain seq x y z
N MET A 1 -6.65 -13.42 0.63
CA MET A 1 -5.60 -13.86 -0.31
C MET A 1 -6.00 -13.65 -1.77
N ALA A 2 -7.26 -13.87 -2.17
CA ALA A 2 -7.71 -13.68 -3.56
C ALA A 2 -7.44 -12.27 -4.13
N ASP A 3 -7.48 -11.22 -3.30
CA ASP A 3 -7.24 -9.84 -3.75
C ASP A 3 -5.74 -9.49 -3.91
N ALA A 4 -4.82 -10.36 -3.48
CA ALA A 4 -3.39 -10.04 -3.46
C ALA A 4 -2.83 -9.64 -4.84
N PRO A 5 -3.17 -10.33 -5.96
CA PRO A 5 -2.72 -9.91 -7.29
C PRO A 5 -3.27 -8.53 -7.71
N VAL A 6 -4.50 -8.20 -7.30
CA VAL A 6 -5.12 -6.89 -7.61
C VAL A 6 -4.42 -5.79 -6.84
N LEU A 7 -4.18 -5.99 -5.53
CA LEU A 7 -3.45 -5.01 -4.72
C LEU A 7 -2.00 -4.85 -5.19
N ALA A 8 -1.35 -5.93 -5.60
CA ALA A 8 -0.01 -5.91 -6.20
C ALA A 8 0.03 -5.01 -7.44
N ALA A 9 -0.87 -5.26 -8.41
CA ALA A 9 -0.97 -4.48 -9.63
C ALA A 9 -1.23 -2.99 -9.35
N LEU A 10 -2.21 -2.67 -8.49
CA LEU A 10 -2.52 -1.28 -8.10
C LEU A 10 -1.33 -0.58 -7.44
N SER A 11 -0.55 -1.30 -6.62
CA SER A 11 0.62 -0.75 -5.96
C SER A 11 1.73 -0.40 -6.95
N VAL A 12 2.00 -1.31 -7.89
CA VAL A 12 2.99 -1.10 -8.95
C VAL A 12 2.58 0.07 -9.83
N GLU A 13 1.33 0.11 -10.29
CA GLU A 13 0.78 1.22 -11.09
C GLU A 13 0.94 2.56 -10.36
N THR A 14 0.47 2.63 -9.11
CA THR A 14 0.52 3.85 -8.30
C THR A 14 1.96 4.30 -8.06
N TRP A 15 2.86 3.37 -7.70
CA TRP A 15 4.26 3.68 -7.41
C TRP A 15 4.96 4.21 -8.67
N LEU A 16 4.81 3.53 -9.80
CA LEU A 16 5.42 3.96 -11.07
C LEU A 16 4.89 5.33 -11.49
N ASN A 17 3.57 5.56 -11.41
CA ASN A 17 2.96 6.83 -11.78
C ASN A 17 3.31 7.98 -10.80
N THR A 18 3.68 7.65 -9.56
CA THR A 18 4.09 8.66 -8.56
C THR A 18 5.55 9.06 -8.72
N TYR A 19 6.44 8.08 -8.88
CA TYR A 19 7.88 8.30 -8.76
C TYR A 19 8.63 8.36 -10.09
N ILE A 20 8.11 7.76 -11.16
CA ILE A 20 8.82 7.69 -12.44
C ILE A 20 8.44 8.89 -13.32
N ARG A 21 9.46 9.65 -13.71
CA ARG A 21 9.35 10.86 -14.56
C ARG A 21 10.29 10.85 -15.76
N ALA A 22 11.44 10.18 -15.67
CA ALA A 22 12.48 10.18 -16.70
C ALA A 22 12.94 8.76 -17.11
N GLY A 23 12.17 7.74 -16.75
CA GLY A 23 12.48 6.32 -17.02
C GLY A 23 12.75 5.51 -15.76
N LEU A 24 12.67 4.18 -15.90
CA LEU A 24 12.81 3.22 -14.81
C LEU A 24 14.14 2.46 -14.94
N GLY A 25 15.02 2.61 -13.96
CA GLY A 25 16.26 1.83 -13.87
C GLY A 25 16.06 0.46 -13.22
N PRO A 26 17.01 -0.49 -13.42
CA PRO A 26 16.88 -1.87 -12.97
C PRO A 26 16.70 -2.02 -11.45
N VAL A 27 17.45 -1.24 -10.66
CA VAL A 27 17.36 -1.28 -9.19
C VAL A 27 15.96 -0.94 -8.68
N MET A 28 15.32 0.07 -9.27
CA MET A 28 13.97 0.47 -8.90
C MET A 28 12.93 -0.54 -9.40
N ALA A 29 13.13 -1.10 -10.60
CA ALA A 29 12.27 -2.16 -11.12
C ALA A 29 12.29 -3.39 -10.20
N GLU A 30 13.48 -3.85 -9.79
CA GLU A 30 13.64 -4.96 -8.85
C GLU A 30 13.01 -4.66 -7.49
N TYR A 31 13.18 -3.45 -6.97
CA TYR A 31 12.54 -3.03 -5.72
C TYR A 31 11.02 -3.13 -5.81
N VAL A 32 10.41 -2.52 -6.82
CA VAL A 32 8.95 -2.46 -7.00
C VAL A 32 8.35 -3.86 -7.15
N LEU A 33 8.97 -4.71 -7.97
CA LEU A 33 8.48 -6.07 -8.21
C LEU A 33 8.63 -6.96 -6.97
N ARG A 34 9.68 -6.76 -6.17
CA ARG A 34 9.86 -7.49 -4.91
C ARG A 34 8.90 -7.02 -3.82
N GLU A 35 8.76 -5.71 -3.64
CA GLU A 35 7.95 -5.11 -2.57
C GLU A 35 6.46 -5.32 -2.79
N PHE A 36 6.00 -5.22 -4.04
CA PHE A 36 4.59 -5.29 -4.40
C PHE A 36 4.23 -6.56 -5.17
N SER A 37 4.93 -7.67 -4.87
CA SER A 37 4.58 -8.98 -5.45
C SER A 37 3.25 -9.51 -4.88
N PRO A 38 2.54 -10.40 -5.58
CA PRO A 38 1.34 -11.06 -5.04
C PRO A 38 1.63 -11.78 -3.71
N GLU A 39 2.79 -12.39 -3.55
CA GLU A 39 3.21 -13.07 -2.32
C GLU A 39 3.41 -12.08 -1.18
N ALA A 40 4.08 -10.95 -1.45
CA ALA A 40 4.27 -9.88 -0.46
C ALA A 40 2.92 -9.29 -0.03
N MET A 41 2.00 -9.07 -0.97
CA MET A 41 0.66 -8.57 -0.67
C MET A 41 -0.20 -9.59 0.07
N ALA A 42 -0.07 -10.88 -0.22
CA ALA A 42 -0.75 -11.93 0.54
C ALA A 42 -0.30 -11.95 2.01
N GLN A 43 1.01 -11.78 2.26
CA GLN A 43 1.55 -11.65 3.61
C GLN A 43 1.03 -10.39 4.30
N ALA A 44 1.00 -9.25 3.60
CA ALA A 44 0.46 -8.01 4.13
C ALA A 44 -1.03 -8.13 4.50
N ILE A 45 -1.86 -8.78 3.66
CA ILE A 45 -3.27 -9.05 3.96
C ILE A 45 -3.43 -9.87 5.25
N SER A 46 -2.51 -10.80 5.54
CA SER A 46 -2.58 -11.61 6.77
C SER A 46 -2.07 -10.90 8.02
N ALA A 47 -1.18 -9.91 7.87
CA ALA A 47 -0.44 -9.32 8.98
C ALA A 47 -0.88 -7.88 9.32
N GLU A 48 -1.59 -7.22 8.41
CA GLU A 48 -1.90 -5.79 8.51
C GLU A 48 -3.39 -5.55 8.31
N GLN A 49 -3.88 -4.39 8.77
CA GLN A 49 -5.24 -3.97 8.43
C GLN A 49 -5.23 -3.33 7.04
N ILE A 50 -5.96 -3.95 6.11
CA ILE A 50 -6.15 -3.43 4.76
C ILE A 50 -7.60 -2.99 4.58
N THR A 51 -7.80 -1.75 4.19
CA THR A 51 -9.12 -1.23 3.78
C THR A 51 -9.09 -0.96 2.29
N VAL A 52 -10.08 -1.50 1.58
CA VAL A 52 -10.19 -1.38 0.12
C VAL A 52 -11.30 -0.41 -0.26
N ALA A 53 -11.06 0.36 -1.31
CA ALA A 53 -12.10 1.09 -2.02
C ALA A 53 -12.59 0.22 -3.18
N GLN A 54 -13.88 -0.07 -3.21
CA GLN A 54 -14.51 -0.91 -4.23
C GLN A 54 -15.33 -0.04 -5.18
N GLY A 55 -15.11 -0.20 -6.48
CA GLY A 55 -15.99 0.32 -7.53
C GLY A 55 -16.69 -0.80 -8.30
N ASP A 56 -17.50 -0.42 -9.28
CA ASP A 56 -18.32 -1.34 -10.09
C ASP A 56 -17.47 -2.38 -10.85
N GLY A 57 -16.23 -2.03 -11.20
CA GLY A 57 -15.30 -2.88 -11.95
C GLY A 57 -14.28 -3.64 -11.12
N GLY A 58 -14.25 -3.46 -9.79
CA GLY A 58 -13.22 -4.04 -8.92
C GLY A 58 -12.68 -3.08 -7.87
N ILE A 59 -11.63 -3.50 -7.17
CA ILE A 59 -10.90 -2.66 -6.22
C ILE A 59 -10.23 -1.53 -6.99
N THR A 60 -10.49 -0.29 -6.59
CA THR A 60 -9.94 0.92 -7.23
C THR A 60 -8.80 1.56 -6.42
N GLY A 61 -8.65 1.15 -5.17
CA GLY A 61 -7.58 1.62 -4.29
C GLY A 61 -7.64 0.92 -2.95
N TYR A 62 -6.59 1.09 -2.14
CA TYR A 62 -6.55 0.54 -0.80
C TYR A 62 -5.64 1.36 0.11
N ALA A 63 -5.83 1.21 1.42
CA ALA A 63 -4.95 1.73 2.46
C ALA A 63 -4.49 0.59 3.37
N ARG A 64 -3.21 0.63 3.77
CA ARG A 64 -2.60 -0.30 4.73
C ARG A 64 -2.34 0.43 6.05
N ALA A 65 -2.79 -0.17 7.14
CA ALA A 65 -2.49 0.29 8.49
C ALA A 65 -1.81 -0.84 9.26
N ARG A 66 -0.65 -0.51 9.85
CA ARG A 66 0.06 -1.39 10.78
C ARG A 66 -0.19 -0.85 12.19
N HIS A 67 -0.71 -1.71 13.06
CA HIS A 67 -0.91 -1.40 14.48
C HIS A 67 0.29 -1.87 15.30
N ASP A 68 0.41 -1.33 16.51
CA ASP A 68 1.43 -1.72 17.49
C ASP A 68 2.88 -1.59 17.04
N GLN A 69 3.13 -0.84 15.95
CA GLN A 69 4.49 -0.46 15.57
C GLN A 69 4.93 0.77 16.36
N ALA A 70 6.12 0.69 16.94
CA ALA A 70 6.77 1.85 17.52
C ALA A 70 6.89 2.94 16.45
N ALA A 71 6.35 4.12 16.74
CA ALA A 71 6.47 5.26 15.84
C ALA A 71 7.95 5.51 15.52
N PRO A 72 8.34 5.66 14.24
CA PRO A 72 9.69 6.05 13.90
C PRO A 72 10.00 7.39 14.58
N GLY A 73 10.83 7.38 15.63
CA GLY A 73 11.15 8.57 16.43
C GLY A 73 10.44 8.72 17.79
N GLY A 74 9.67 7.74 18.26
CA GLY A 74 9.22 7.67 19.66
C GLY A 74 8.12 8.65 20.10
N GLY A 75 7.53 9.41 19.17
CA GLY A 75 6.44 10.34 19.48
C GLY A 75 5.06 9.75 19.21
N CYS A 76 4.25 9.55 20.27
CA CYS A 76 2.82 9.34 20.10
C CYS A 76 2.17 10.69 19.70
N VAL A 77 1.90 10.88 18.40
CA VAL A 77 1.11 12.01 17.92
C VAL A 77 -0.36 11.70 18.16
N LYS A 78 -1.03 12.47 19.03
CA LYS A 78 -2.48 12.38 19.21
C LYS A 78 -3.17 12.76 17.90
N THR A 79 -3.86 11.82 17.27
CA THR A 79 -4.77 12.12 16.16
C THR A 79 -5.92 12.95 16.72
N ARG A 80 -6.03 14.21 16.31
CA ARG A 80 -7.22 15.03 16.61
C ARG A 80 -8.36 14.52 15.73
N PRO A 81 -9.50 14.09 16.28
CA PRO A 81 -10.66 13.74 15.46
C PRO A 81 -11.21 15.02 14.83
N TYR A 82 -11.20 15.10 13.50
CA TYR A 82 -11.82 16.18 12.76
C TYR A 82 -13.31 15.85 12.59
N LEU A 83 -14.10 16.03 13.65
CA LEU A 83 -15.55 16.02 13.55
C LEU A 83 -15.99 17.43 13.14
N ARG A 84 -16.38 17.63 11.87
CA ARG A 84 -17.19 18.80 11.51
C ARG A 84 -18.62 18.52 11.97
N VAL A 85 -19.09 19.32 12.91
CA VAL A 85 -20.50 19.52 13.24
C VAL A 85 -21.20 20.27 12.12
#